data_AF-A0A482X8Y6-F1
#
_entry.id   AF-A0A482X8Y6-F1
#
_cell.length_a   1.000
_cell.length_b   1.000
_cell.length_c   1.000
_cell.angle_alpha   90.00
_cell.angle_beta   90.00
_cell.angle_gamma   90.00
#
_symmetry.space_group_name_H-M   'P 1'
#
loop_
_entity.id
_entity.type
_entity.pdbx_description
1 polymer ?
#
loop_
_entity_poly.entity_id
_entity_poly.type
_entity_poly.pdbx_seq_one_letter_code
_entity_poly.pdbx_strand_id
1 'polypeptide(L)' 'MSIGSSRKWTEVVKIATRGRASRLDARPMLEYFSPLLLWLRVQNRDERIVGWSSSQEDTGKSNNNNSL' A
#
# COMPACT_ATOMS: atom_id res chain seq x y z
N MET A 1 20.15 -5.56 -20.85
CA MET A 1 20.80 -4.64 -19.89
C MET A 1 22.05 -5.34 -19.35
N SER A 2 23.26 -4.83 -19.65
CA SER A 2 24.55 -5.47 -19.30
C SER A 2 25.21 -4.86 -18.04
N ILE A 3 24.39 -4.43 -17.08
CA ILE A 3 24.88 -3.84 -15.83
C ILE A 3 24.70 -4.90 -14.76
N GLY A 4 25.77 -5.68 -14.53
CA GLY A 4 25.85 -6.61 -13.40
C GLY A 4 26.01 -5.87 -12.05
N SER A 5 26.49 -6.57 -11.03
CA SER A 5 26.72 -6.01 -9.68
C SER A 5 27.87 -5.00 -9.57
N SER A 6 28.50 -4.61 -10.68
CA SER A 6 29.68 -3.75 -10.71
C SER A 6 29.40 -2.28 -10.35
N ARG A 7 28.14 -1.86 -10.32
CA ARG A 7 27.73 -0.48 -10.05
C ARG A 7 26.73 -0.41 -8.91
N LYS A 8 26.79 0.66 -8.11
CA LYS A 8 25.82 0.91 -7.03
C LYS A 8 24.41 0.98 -7.62
N TRP A 9 23.45 0.30 -7.00
CA TRP A 9 22.06 0.21 -7.50
C TRP A 9 21.41 1.59 -7.74
N THR A 10 21.78 2.60 -6.95
CA THR A 10 21.32 3.99 -7.12
C THR A 10 21.73 4.59 -8.46
N GLU A 11 22.92 4.26 -8.96
CA GLU A 11 23.37 4.70 -10.29
C GLU A 11 22.57 4.02 -11.40
N VAL A 12 22.25 2.74 -11.22
CA VAL A 12 21.46 1.97 -12.18
C VAL A 12 20.04 2.52 -12.28
N VAL A 13 19.40 2.80 -11.13
CA VAL A 13 18.08 3.44 -11.06
C VAL A 13 18.11 4.84 -11.68
N LYS A 14 19.17 5.62 -11.45
CA LYS A 14 19.34 6.93 -12.08
C LYS A 14 19.42 6.83 -13.60
N ILE A 15 20.14 5.85 -14.13
CA ILE A 15 20.22 5.63 -15.58
C ILE A 15 18.87 5.19 -16.14
N ALA A 16 18.23 4.21 -15.50
CA ALA A 16 16.95 3.67 -15.94
C ALA A 16 15.83 4.73 -15.95
N THR A 17 15.83 5.64 -14.97
CA THR A 17 14.87 6.74 -14.86
C THR A 17 15.27 8.00 -15.64
N ARG A 18 16.32 7.93 -16.48
CA ARG A 18 16.88 9.06 -17.25
C ARG A 18 17.22 10.26 -16.36
N GLY A 19 17.79 10.00 -15.19
CA GLY A 19 18.23 11.01 -14.23
C GLY A 19 17.13 11.53 -13.31
N ARG A 20 15.87 11.10 -13.46
CA ARG A 20 14.74 11.62 -12.66
C ARG A 20 14.73 11.17 -11.22
N ALA A 21 15.30 10.00 -10.90
CA ALA A 21 15.37 9.48 -9.54
C ALA A 21 16.81 9.09 -9.19
N SER A 22 17.37 9.69 -8.15
CA SER A 22 18.66 9.30 -7.54
C SER A 22 18.48 8.50 -6.25
N ARG A 23 17.24 8.35 -5.80
CA ARG A 23 16.79 7.64 -4.58
C ARG A 23 15.47 6.92 -4.88
N LEU A 24 15.05 6.02 -4.00
CA LEU A 24 13.73 5.39 -4.09
C LEU A 24 12.63 6.47 -4.01
N ASP A 25 11.70 6.41 -4.96
CA ASP A 25 10.60 7.35 -5.11
C ASP A 25 9.31 6.58 -5.41
N ALA A 26 8.32 6.71 -4.52
CA ALA A 26 7.05 6.02 -4.64
C ALA A 26 6.04 6.75 -5.55
N ARG A 27 6.34 7.99 -6.00
CA ARG A 27 5.41 8.78 -6.82
C ARG A 27 4.92 8.06 -8.07
N PRO A 28 5.76 7.40 -8.88
CA PRO A 28 5.29 6.69 -10.08
C PRO A 28 4.31 5.56 -9.76
N MET A 29 4.48 4.90 -8.60
CA MET A 29 3.57 3.85 -8.14
C MET A 29 2.23 4.44 -7.71
N LEU A 30 2.25 5.54 -6.94
CA LEU A 30 1.03 6.24 -6.53
C LEU A 30 0.27 6.83 -7.72
N GLU A 31 0.98 7.38 -8.71
CA GLU A 31 0.39 7.88 -9.96
C GLU A 31 -0.30 6.78 -10.74
N TYR A 32 0.37 5.63 -10.91
CA TYR A 32 -0.21 4.48 -11.60
C TYR A 32 -1.52 3.99 -10.95
N PHE A 33 -1.56 3.93 -9.61
CA PHE A 33 -2.74 3.48 -8.87
C PHE A 33 -3.73 4.60 -8.50
N SER A 34 -3.50 5.84 -8.94
CA SER A 34 -4.34 6.99 -8.57
C SER A 34 -5.84 6.79 -8.84
N PRO A 35 -6.28 6.26 -10.00
CA PRO A 35 -7.70 6.01 -10.24
C PRO A 35 -8.31 4.98 -9.29
N LEU A 36 -7.58 3.90 -9.00
CA LEU A 36 -8.03 2.86 -8.07
C LEU A 36 -8.12 3.40 -6.64
N LEU A 37 -7.13 4.21 -6.23
CA LEU A 37 -7.13 4.85 -4.92
C LEU A 37 -8.35 5.77 -4.75
N LEU A 38 -8.73 6.52 -5.79
CA LEU A 38 -9.91 7.36 -5.76
C LEU A 38 -11.19 6.53 -5.61
N TRP A 39 -11.32 5.45 -6.38
CA TRP A 39 -12.46 4.55 -6.30
C TRP A 39 -12.59 3.90 -4.92
N LEU A 40 -11.49 3.38 -4.37
CA LEU A 40 -11.46 2.77 -3.03
C LEU A 40 -11.87 3.74 -1.92
N ARG A 41 -11.52 5.04 -2.04
CA ARG A 41 -11.95 6.07 -1.07
C ARG A 41 -13.46 6.28 -1.08
N VAL A 42 -14.11 6.13 -2.24
CA VAL A 42 -15.56 6.25 -2.34
C VAL A 42 -16.23 4.99 -1.78
N GLN A 43 -15.73 3.80 -2.14
CA GLN A 43 -16.32 2.54 -1.70
C GLN A 43 -16.18 2.32 -0.20
N ASN A 44 -15.02 2.64 0.37
CA ASN A 44 -14.77 2.44 1.80
C ASN A 44 -15.34 3.58 2.67
N ARG A 45 -16.14 4.49 2.11
CA ARG A 45 -16.68 5.64 2.85
C ARG A 45 -17.61 5.21 3.98
N ASP A 46 -18.41 4.18 3.75
CA ASP A 46 -19.41 3.69 4.70
C ASP A 46 -18.92 2.46 5.47
N GLU A 47 -17.66 2.05 5.27
CA GLU A 47 -17.06 0.96 6.00
C GLU A 47 -16.75 1.38 7.43
N ARG A 48 -17.29 0.62 8.40
CA ARG A 48 -17.15 0.93 9.83
C ARG A 48 -15.69 0.87 10.29
N ILE A 49 -14.86 0.04 9.63
CA ILE A 49 -13.45 -0.15 9.95
C ILE A 49 -12.66 -0.27 8.65
N VAL A 50 -11.80 0.72 8.39
CA VAL A 50 -10.78 0.64 7.33
C VAL A 50 -9.43 0.41 7.99
N GLY A 51 -8.93 -0.82 7.98
CA GLY A 51 -7.71 -1.23 8.66
C GLY A 51 -7.92 -2.51 9.47
N TRP A 52 -7.28 -2.58 10.65
CA TRP A 52 -7.43 -3.71 11.58
C TRP A 52 -7.77 -3.19 12.98
N SER A 53 -8.73 -3.82 13.64
CA SER A 53 -9.06 -3.63 15.06
C SER A 53 -8.35 -4.71 15.86
N SER A 54 -7.61 -4.34 16.91
CA SER A 54 -6.90 -5.30 17.79
C SER A 54 -7.80 -5.88 18.89
N SER A 55 -9.06 -5.46 18.99
CA SER A 55 -10.01 -5.95 19.98
C SER A 55 -10.77 -7.16 19.44
N GLN A 56 -10.84 -8.20 20.28
CA GLN A 56 -11.49 -9.50 20.00
C GLN A 56 -13.00 -9.40 19.70
N GLU A 57 -13.61 -8.23 19.87
CA GLU A 57 -15.05 -8.00 19.70
C GLU A 57 -15.52 -7.97 18.24
N ASP A 58 -14.62 -7.75 17.27
CA ASP A 58 -14.98 -7.73 15.83
C ASP A 58 -14.76 -9.07 15.12
N THR A 59 -14.17 -10.09 15.78
CA THR A 59 -14.30 -11.46 15.27
C THR A 59 -15.70 -11.90 15.64
N GLY A 60 -16.57 -12.22 14.67
CA GLY A 60 -18.00 -12.52 14.86
C GLY A 60 -18.33 -13.76 15.72
N LYS A 61 -17.75 -13.87 16.92
CA LYS A 61 -18.17 -14.75 18.00
C LYS A 61 -19.13 -13.98 18.88
N SER A 62 -20.40 -13.98 18.48
CA SER A 62 -21.51 -13.61 19.34
C SER A 62 -21.52 -14.56 20.56
N ASN A 63 -20.95 -14.16 21.69
CA ASN A 63 -21.16 -14.85 22.96
C ASN A 63 -22.58 -14.56 23.45
N ASN A 64 -23.55 -15.38 23.02
CA ASN A 64 -24.88 -15.41 23.62
C ASN A 64 -24.85 -16.20 24.93
N ASN A 65 -24.55 -15.51 26.02
CA ASN A 65 -24.82 -16.01 27.37
C ASN A 65 -25.81 -15.04 28.06
N ASN A 66 -27.08 -15.08 27.65
CA ASN A 66 -28.13 -14.51 28.46
C ASN A 66 -28.54 -15.54 29.52
N SER A 67 -28.04 -15.32 30.72
CA SER A 67 -28.60 -15.86 31.96
C SER A 67 -29.96 -15.23 32.22
N LEU A 68 -31.00 -16.08 32.29
CA LEU A 68 -32.13 -16.03 33.23
C LEU A 68 -32.83 -17.39 33.19
#